data_AF-A0A183IB88-F1
#
_entry.id   AF-A0A183IB88-F1
#
_cell.length_a   1.000
_cell.length_b   1.000
_cell.length_c   1.000
_cell.angle_alpha   90.00
_cell.angle_beta   90.00
_cell.angle_gamma   90.00
#
_symmetry.space_group_name_H-M   'P 1'
#
loop_
_entity.id
_entity.type
_entity.pdbx_description
1 polymer ?
#
loop_
_entity_poly.entity_id
_entity_poly.type
_entity_poly.pdbx_seq_one_letter_code
_entity_poly.pdbx_strand_id
1 'polypeptide(L)'
;MRTKSARGKKLVVVAVIYTHSLGFLIDFSHVDLYSFRIKPTEFLSPLSLQMTDDDQRIRLVLQEAVNKYYGKNLTLISADGVAVAGGKGFLSSIVRFNLVWSVNGTGLTDDDIPKTLIFKVPYLKLADVILSKASGEQTEVRKVCDANEDWITKIHNTECLIYSLFGKTPPVPVAICYMSELRTDHQAGMLVLQNLQEIGHAWEDVSQGLNLKQLHSMIDLLCRLHTWSLETDSWSANVPSYKEYLRWMTTMPPDTISELMKKLSVTLQRITGTSVDIGLVKRLTSEHFALAEEQLCDEKLPIVLVHGDLWVNNIFFDNSADGSSVVGIIDWQLAHRGTCLDDLVHLMVWNVDAELRRSHQDEILEHYFDTMSRFVSDTELPSLQQLKDAYNKTFAIQAMFFVIDFSCIVNEIVDAASKKAEKQTATIAWRLASAYEDAVQYLRGHDLLV
;
A
#
# COMPACT_ATOMS: atom_id res chain seq x y z
N MET A 1 63.15 10.20 26.13
CA MET A 1 64.03 10.98 25.23
C MET A 1 63.17 11.64 24.15
N ARG A 2 63.52 12.87 23.69
CA ARG A 2 63.07 13.41 22.38
C ARG A 2 63.88 12.67 21.28
N THR A 3 63.52 12.46 20.01
CA THR A 3 62.57 13.01 19.00
C THR A 3 62.16 11.83 18.07
N LYS A 4 61.34 11.89 16.98
CA LYS A 4 60.72 12.95 16.15
C LYS A 4 59.45 12.38 15.43
N SER A 5 58.63 13.27 14.84
CA SER A 5 57.76 13.19 13.64
C SER A 5 57.51 11.82 12.94
N ALA A 6 56.29 11.45 12.50
CA ALA A 6 55.32 12.32 11.80
C ALA A 6 53.82 11.97 11.93
N ARG A 7 53.00 13.05 11.84
CA ARG A 7 51.56 13.13 11.52
C ARG A 7 50.58 12.17 12.22
N GLY A 8 49.98 12.67 13.31
CA GLY A 8 48.68 12.22 13.80
C GLY A 8 47.83 13.38 14.33
N LYS A 9 46.52 13.32 14.08
CA LYS A 9 45.44 13.94 14.86
C LYS A 9 44.33 12.87 14.92
N LYS A 10 44.39 11.95 15.88
CA LYS A 10 43.63 12.00 17.14
C LYS A 10 42.15 12.35 16.89
N LEU A 11 41.32 11.30 16.84
CA LEU A 11 39.88 11.40 17.05
C LEU A 11 39.64 12.13 18.38
N VAL A 12 38.73 13.11 18.37
CA VAL A 12 38.22 13.71 19.60
C VAL A 12 37.06 12.84 20.06
N VAL A 13 37.28 12.05 21.11
CA VAL A 13 36.19 11.44 21.88
C VAL A 13 35.61 12.54 22.76
N VAL A 14 34.38 12.99 22.46
CA VAL A 14 33.59 13.79 23.41
C VAL A 14 32.59 12.85 24.06
N ALA A 15 32.74 12.66 25.37
CA ALA A 15 31.79 11.90 26.17
C ALA A 15 30.61 12.79 26.61
N VAL A 16 29.46 12.12 26.77
CA VAL A 16 28.17 12.56 27.32
C VAL A 16 28.23 13.73 28.33
N ILE A 17 27.30 14.68 28.19
CA ILE A 17 26.89 15.57 29.28
C ILE A 17 25.37 15.47 29.47
N TYR A 18 24.95 14.97 30.63
CA TYR A 18 23.61 15.19 31.20
C TYR A 18 23.55 16.59 31.82
N THR A 19 22.42 17.28 31.71
CA THR A 19 22.10 18.46 32.56
C THR A 19 20.65 18.39 33.05
N HIS A 20 20.47 18.64 34.35
CA HIS A 20 19.17 18.77 35.03
C HIS A 20 19.06 20.18 35.65
N SER A 21 17.82 20.58 36.03
CA SER A 21 17.43 21.81 36.75
C SER A 21 17.50 23.12 35.90
N LEU A 22 16.62 24.13 36.00
CA LEU A 22 15.32 24.33 36.68
C LEU A 22 14.63 25.57 36.04
N GLY A 23 13.31 25.75 35.91
CA GLY A 23 12.15 24.87 36.13
C GLY A 23 10.87 25.67 36.51
N PHE A 24 9.78 25.57 35.73
CA PHE A 24 8.44 26.05 36.10
C PHE A 24 7.41 24.93 35.88
N LEU A 25 6.44 24.79 36.79
CA LEU A 25 5.56 23.63 36.86
C LEU A 25 4.38 23.71 35.88
N ILE A 26 4.14 22.60 35.19
CA ILE A 26 2.78 22.12 34.89
C ILE A 26 2.72 20.67 35.37
N ASP A 27 1.75 20.39 36.24
CA ASP A 27 1.51 19.07 36.81
C ASP A 27 0.71 18.21 35.82
N PHE A 28 1.23 17.02 35.50
CA PHE A 28 0.59 16.04 34.61
C PHE A 28 0.30 14.71 35.34
N SER A 29 0.10 14.72 36.66
CA SER A 29 -0.20 13.54 37.48
C SER A 29 -1.59 12.89 37.25
N HIS A 30 -2.26 13.23 36.13
CA HIS A 30 -3.55 12.66 35.70
C HIS A 30 -3.57 12.14 34.24
N VAL A 31 -2.42 11.73 33.70
CA VAL A 31 -2.41 10.87 32.48
C VAL A 31 -2.41 9.40 32.89
N ASP A 32 -3.60 8.84 33.02
CA ASP A 32 -3.82 7.41 33.34
C ASP A 32 -3.55 6.53 32.11
N LEU A 33 -2.32 6.02 32.01
CA LEU A 33 -1.78 5.23 30.90
C LEU A 33 -2.40 3.82 30.73
N TYR A 34 -3.54 3.52 31.38
CA TYR A 34 -4.18 2.19 31.36
C TYR A 34 -5.66 2.16 30.94
N SER A 35 -6.25 3.27 30.51
CA SER A 35 -7.70 3.37 30.25
C SER A 35 -8.17 2.99 28.82
N PHE A 36 -7.28 2.58 27.90
CA PHE A 36 -7.66 2.04 26.59
C PHE A 36 -7.57 0.50 26.50
N ARG A 37 -8.34 -0.19 27.35
CA ARG A 37 -8.84 -1.53 27.01
C ARG A 37 -10.18 -1.40 26.29
N ILE A 38 -10.16 -1.31 24.96
CA ILE A 38 -11.34 -1.70 24.17
C ILE A 38 -11.53 -3.21 24.41
N LYS A 39 -12.48 -3.57 25.28
CA LYS A 39 -12.91 -4.96 25.46
C LYS A 39 -13.60 -5.41 24.16
N PRO A 40 -13.12 -6.46 23.47
CA PRO A 40 -13.74 -6.90 22.24
C PRO A 40 -14.95 -7.81 22.51
N THR A 41 -15.99 -7.35 23.21
CA THR A 41 -17.33 -8.00 23.33
C THR A 41 -18.42 -7.10 23.99
N GLU A 42 -18.64 -5.85 23.54
CA GLU A 42 -19.85 -5.08 23.95
C GLU A 42 -20.47 -4.31 22.77
N PHE A 43 -20.97 -5.04 21.76
CA PHE A 43 -21.95 -4.54 20.80
C PHE A 43 -23.09 -5.56 20.66
N LEU A 44 -24.16 -5.35 21.43
CA LEU A 44 -25.55 -5.76 21.14
C LEU A 44 -26.47 -5.26 22.28
N SER A 45 -26.81 -3.98 22.26
CA SER A 45 -27.90 -3.40 23.06
C SER A 45 -28.44 -2.14 22.37
N PRO A 46 -29.75 -2.03 22.11
CA PRO A 46 -30.35 -0.81 21.56
C PRO A 46 -30.60 0.26 22.65
N LEU A 47 -30.70 1.54 22.22
CA LEU A 47 -30.87 2.77 23.01
C LEU A 47 -29.65 3.18 23.85
N SER A 48 -28.94 4.27 23.53
CA SER A 48 -29.49 5.63 23.55
C SER A 48 -28.60 6.64 22.81
N LEU A 49 -29.19 7.68 22.21
CA LEU A 49 -28.45 8.74 21.52
C LEU A 49 -27.86 9.77 22.50
N GLN A 50 -26.56 9.66 22.76
CA GLN A 50 -25.69 10.81 23.04
C GLN A 50 -24.44 10.67 22.19
N MET A 51 -24.25 11.60 21.24
CA MET A 51 -23.04 11.65 20.42
C MET A 51 -21.83 12.02 21.28
N THR A 52 -20.68 11.42 21.00
CA THR A 52 -19.41 11.79 21.62
C THR A 52 -18.86 13.09 21.03
N ASP A 53 -17.91 13.73 21.71
CA ASP A 53 -17.22 14.92 21.20
C ASP A 53 -16.49 14.64 19.87
N ASP A 54 -15.99 13.40 19.70
CA ASP A 54 -15.31 12.98 18.47
C ASP A 54 -16.29 12.77 17.30
N ASP A 55 -17.51 12.27 17.56
CA ASP A 55 -18.57 12.21 16.53
C ASP A 55 -18.94 13.61 16.01
N GLN A 56 -18.94 14.62 16.89
CA GLN A 56 -19.19 16.01 16.50
C GLN A 56 -18.04 16.57 15.66
N ARG A 57 -16.78 16.30 16.04
CA ARG A 57 -15.59 16.73 15.28
C ARG A 57 -15.57 16.13 13.88
N ILE A 58 -15.80 14.82 13.75
CA ILE A 58 -15.81 14.16 12.44
C ILE A 58 -16.92 14.72 11.55
N ARG A 59 -18.11 15.02 12.10
CA ARG A 59 -19.19 15.68 11.33
C ARG A 59 -18.79 17.06 10.80
N LEU A 60 -18.10 17.87 11.60
CA LEU A 60 -17.60 19.18 11.16
C LEU A 60 -16.58 19.03 10.02
N VAL A 61 -15.64 18.09 10.15
CA VAL A 61 -14.65 17.76 9.10
C VAL A 61 -15.32 17.32 7.80
N LEU A 62 -16.28 16.39 7.85
CA LEU A 62 -17.01 15.91 6.67
C LEU A 62 -17.79 17.04 5.99
N GLN A 63 -18.43 17.92 6.76
CA GLN A 63 -19.10 19.10 6.25
C GLN A 63 -18.12 20.08 5.59
N GLU A 64 -16.98 20.36 6.23
CA GLU A 64 -15.96 21.27 5.70
C GLU A 64 -15.33 20.74 4.40
N ALA A 65 -14.98 19.45 4.35
CA ALA A 65 -14.41 18.80 3.18
C ALA A 65 -15.30 18.95 1.93
N VAL A 66 -16.59 18.66 2.06
CA VAL A 66 -17.57 18.80 0.97
C VAL A 66 -17.78 20.29 0.62
N ASN A 67 -17.97 21.15 1.62
CA ASN A 67 -18.15 22.60 1.38
C ASN A 67 -16.97 23.24 0.64
N LYS A 68 -15.74 22.87 1.02
CA LYS A 68 -14.50 23.31 0.36
C LYS A 68 -14.39 22.77 -1.07
N TYR A 69 -14.74 21.51 -1.31
CA TYR A 69 -14.66 20.90 -2.65
C TYR A 69 -15.63 21.52 -3.66
N TYR A 70 -16.89 21.77 -3.24
CA TYR A 70 -17.96 22.35 -4.06
C TYR A 70 -17.97 23.89 -4.08
N GLY A 71 -17.29 24.55 -3.14
CA GLY A 71 -17.37 26.01 -2.97
C GLY A 71 -18.75 26.48 -2.49
N LYS A 72 -19.36 25.74 -1.57
CA LYS A 72 -20.74 25.94 -1.08
C LYS A 72 -20.80 25.92 0.45
N ASN A 73 -21.93 26.39 1.00
CA ASN A 73 -22.23 26.34 2.43
C ASN A 73 -23.41 25.38 2.66
N LEU A 74 -23.18 24.09 2.44
CA LEU A 74 -24.12 23.02 2.78
C LEU A 74 -24.10 22.79 4.30
N THR A 75 -25.26 22.42 4.84
CA THR A 75 -25.40 22.01 6.25
C THR A 75 -25.62 20.51 6.31
N LEU A 76 -24.77 19.81 7.05
CA LEU A 76 -24.87 18.38 7.31
C LEU A 76 -25.85 18.13 8.45
N ILE A 77 -26.97 17.47 8.16
CA ILE A 77 -28.06 17.16 9.12
C ILE A 77 -27.67 15.96 9.98
N SER A 78 -27.18 14.88 9.35
CA SER A 78 -26.64 13.72 10.05
C SER A 78 -25.48 13.10 9.28
N ALA A 79 -24.61 12.41 10.03
CA ALA A 79 -23.61 11.51 9.51
C ALA A 79 -23.57 10.27 10.39
N ASP A 80 -23.80 9.10 9.80
CA ASP A 80 -23.91 7.83 10.50
C ASP A 80 -22.82 6.88 9.97
N GLY A 81 -21.78 6.71 10.78
CA GLY A 81 -20.56 5.98 10.44
C GLY A 81 -20.68 4.47 10.66
N VAL A 82 -20.19 3.69 9.70
CA VAL A 82 -20.08 2.24 9.77
C VAL A 82 -18.63 1.86 9.48
N ALA A 83 -17.98 1.17 10.43
CA ALA A 83 -16.61 0.72 10.25
C ALA A 83 -16.51 -0.33 9.13
N VAL A 84 -15.62 -0.08 8.15
CA VAL A 84 -15.34 -1.01 7.06
C VAL A 84 -14.40 -2.11 7.57
N ALA A 85 -14.58 -3.36 7.12
CA ALA A 85 -13.80 -4.52 7.56
C ALA A 85 -13.67 -4.65 9.10
N GLY A 86 -14.74 -4.31 9.83
CA GLY A 86 -14.74 -4.36 11.31
C GLY A 86 -13.83 -3.32 11.98
N GLY A 87 -13.43 -2.27 11.26
CA GLY A 87 -12.57 -1.19 11.75
C GLY A 87 -11.08 -1.55 11.84
N LYS A 88 -10.65 -2.60 11.13
CA LYS A 88 -9.30 -3.18 11.26
C LYS A 88 -8.65 -3.47 9.91
N GLY A 89 -8.50 -2.45 9.06
CA GLY A 89 -7.55 -2.50 7.95
C GLY A 89 -6.11 -2.69 8.47
N PHE A 90 -5.21 -3.18 7.62
CA PHE A 90 -3.84 -3.49 8.05
C PHE A 90 -3.03 -2.24 8.41
N LEU A 91 -3.16 -1.19 7.59
CA LEU A 91 -2.43 0.09 7.68
C LEU A 91 -3.33 1.32 7.94
N SER A 92 -4.66 1.13 8.04
CA SER A 92 -5.61 2.21 8.31
C SER A 92 -6.90 1.73 8.98
N SER A 93 -7.51 2.61 9.77
CA SER A 93 -8.91 2.53 10.17
C SER A 93 -9.76 3.23 9.12
N ILE A 94 -10.84 2.57 8.69
CA ILE A 94 -11.71 3.04 7.59
C ILE A 94 -13.16 3.02 8.06
N VAL A 95 -13.85 4.15 7.93
CA VAL A 95 -15.26 4.31 8.29
C VAL A 95 -16.02 4.86 7.09
N ARG A 96 -17.08 4.17 6.67
CA ARG A 96 -18.03 4.68 5.67
C ARG A 96 -19.14 5.45 6.38
N PHE A 97 -19.27 6.74 6.09
CA PHE A 97 -20.37 7.56 6.59
C PHE A 97 -21.52 7.61 5.59
N ASN A 98 -22.75 7.47 6.09
CA ASN A 98 -23.97 7.81 5.38
C ASN A 98 -24.37 9.23 5.78
N LEU A 99 -24.74 10.08 4.82
CA LEU A 99 -24.86 11.52 5.01
C LEU A 99 -26.24 12.02 4.61
N VAL A 100 -26.78 12.97 5.38
CA VAL A 100 -28.02 13.67 5.05
C VAL A 100 -27.75 15.17 5.06
N TRP A 101 -28.07 15.85 3.97
CA TRP A 101 -27.75 17.27 3.76
C TRP A 101 -28.99 18.17 3.74
N SER A 102 -28.81 19.44 4.08
CA SER A 102 -29.72 20.52 3.73
C SER A 102 -29.11 21.32 2.58
N VAL A 103 -29.67 21.16 1.37
CA VAL A 103 -29.18 21.80 0.14
C VAL A 103 -29.82 23.17 -0.15
N ASN A 104 -30.76 23.60 0.71
CA ASN A 104 -31.57 24.80 0.56
C ASN A 104 -30.73 26.06 0.26
N GLY A 105 -31.03 26.73 -0.85
CA GLY A 105 -30.38 27.98 -1.25
C GLY A 105 -28.99 27.85 -1.88
N THR A 106 -28.46 26.63 -2.06
CA THR A 106 -27.12 26.42 -2.63
C THR A 106 -27.07 26.30 -4.16
N GLY A 107 -28.22 25.99 -4.78
CA GLY A 107 -28.34 25.73 -6.22
C GLY A 107 -27.85 24.34 -6.65
N LEU A 108 -27.56 23.44 -5.70
CA LEU A 108 -27.32 22.01 -5.93
C LEU A 108 -28.58 21.20 -5.61
N THR A 109 -28.69 20.03 -6.23
CA THR A 109 -29.66 18.98 -5.90
C THR A 109 -29.03 17.92 -4.99
N ASP A 110 -29.85 17.06 -4.39
CA ASP A 110 -29.38 15.93 -3.57
C ASP A 110 -28.58 14.89 -4.38
N ASP A 111 -28.65 14.91 -5.71
CA ASP A 111 -27.89 14.03 -6.60
C ASP A 111 -26.52 14.62 -7.00
N ASP A 112 -26.28 15.91 -6.76
CA ASP A 112 -24.99 16.58 -7.03
C ASP A 112 -23.96 16.40 -5.90
N ILE A 113 -24.37 15.84 -4.75
CA ILE A 113 -23.63 15.85 -3.47
C ILE A 113 -23.48 14.40 -2.96
N PRO A 114 -22.31 14.01 -2.38
CA PRO A 114 -22.09 12.67 -1.86
C PRO A 114 -23.10 12.29 -0.76
N LYS A 115 -23.81 11.19 -0.98
CA LYS A 115 -24.72 10.54 -0.01
C LYS A 115 -23.95 9.63 0.93
N THR A 116 -22.78 9.13 0.51
CA THR A 116 -21.81 8.48 1.40
C THR A 116 -20.38 8.98 1.16
N LEU A 117 -19.54 8.90 2.20
CA LEU A 117 -18.11 9.20 2.14
C LEU A 117 -17.30 8.14 2.88
N ILE A 118 -16.04 7.98 2.48
CA ILE A 118 -15.04 7.17 3.17
C ILE A 118 -14.13 8.09 3.98
N PHE A 119 -14.02 7.82 5.28
CA PHE A 119 -13.10 8.47 6.19
C PHE A 119 -11.99 7.47 6.54
N LYS A 120 -10.75 7.80 6.20
CA LYS A 120 -9.56 6.95 6.40
C LYS A 120 -8.57 7.66 7.31
N VAL A 121 -8.10 6.96 8.35
CA VAL A 121 -7.11 7.44 9.32
C VAL A 121 -6.00 6.38 9.42
N PRO A 122 -4.71 6.77 9.36
CA PRO A 122 -3.61 5.82 9.37
C PRO A 122 -3.48 5.14 10.74
N TYR A 123 -3.35 3.82 10.74
CA TYR A 123 -3.35 2.97 11.93
C TYR A 123 -2.70 1.61 11.63
N LEU A 124 -1.64 1.25 12.34
CA LEU A 124 -0.90 0.01 12.09
C LEU A 124 -1.29 -1.10 13.07
N LYS A 125 -2.09 -2.06 12.59
CA LYS A 125 -2.47 -3.27 13.33
C LYS A 125 -1.25 -4.13 13.74
N LEU A 126 -0.17 -4.08 12.96
CA LEU A 126 1.07 -4.82 13.24
C LEU A 126 1.79 -4.34 14.52
N ALA A 127 1.70 -3.05 14.86
CA ALA A 127 2.28 -2.52 16.09
C ALA A 127 1.68 -3.20 17.32
N ASP A 128 0.36 -3.36 17.36
CA ASP A 128 -0.35 -4.07 18.45
C ASP A 128 0.03 -5.57 18.53
N VAL A 129 0.27 -6.21 17.38
CA VAL A 129 0.72 -7.61 17.32
C VAL A 129 2.17 -7.78 17.81
N ILE A 130 3.03 -6.78 17.59
CA ILE A 130 4.40 -6.77 18.12
C ILE A 130 4.38 -6.44 19.62
N LEU A 131 3.67 -5.40 20.05
CA LEU A 131 3.51 -5.00 21.45
C LEU A 131 2.95 -6.13 22.32
N SER A 132 1.95 -6.87 21.83
CA SER A 132 1.38 -8.02 22.54
C SER A 132 2.29 -9.26 22.61
N LYS A 133 3.36 -9.30 21.80
CA LYS A 133 4.37 -10.37 21.81
C LYS A 133 5.72 -9.95 22.38
N ALA A 134 5.89 -8.67 22.71
CA ALA A 134 7.14 -8.08 23.15
C ALA A 134 7.50 -8.51 24.59
N SER A 135 8.21 -9.61 24.72
CA SER A 135 8.92 -10.03 25.94
C SER A 135 10.39 -9.57 26.00
N GLY A 136 10.82 -8.73 25.04
CA GLY A 136 12.20 -8.24 24.90
C GLY A 136 12.53 -7.02 25.77
N GLU A 137 13.80 -6.59 25.72
CA GLU A 137 14.25 -5.37 26.41
C GLU A 137 13.51 -4.12 25.89
N GLN A 138 13.11 -3.23 26.81
CA GLN A 138 12.30 -2.04 26.51
C GLN A 138 12.92 -1.13 25.43
N THR A 139 14.25 -1.13 25.30
CA THR A 139 15.01 -0.40 24.29
C THR A 139 14.76 -0.90 22.86
N GLU A 140 14.65 -2.20 22.64
CA GLU A 140 14.33 -2.76 21.32
C GLU A 140 12.85 -2.59 20.99
N VAL A 141 11.96 -2.76 21.97
CA VAL A 141 10.52 -2.50 21.80
C VAL A 141 10.29 -1.06 21.36
N ARG A 142 10.98 -0.09 21.98
CA ARG A 142 10.86 1.33 21.63
C ARG A 142 11.33 1.63 20.21
N LYS A 143 12.50 1.11 19.78
CA LYS A 143 12.98 1.30 18.39
C LYS A 143 11.98 0.81 17.35
N VAL A 144 11.32 -0.33 17.61
CA VAL A 144 10.32 -0.89 16.69
C VAL A 144 9.05 -0.03 16.69
N CYS A 145 8.65 0.55 17.83
CA CYS A 145 7.55 1.53 17.87
C CYS A 145 7.89 2.82 17.10
N ASP A 146 9.05 3.42 17.38
CA ASP A 146 9.51 4.66 16.73
C ASP A 146 9.62 4.48 15.20
N ALA A 147 10.16 3.35 14.74
CA ALA A 147 10.25 3.02 13.30
C ALA A 147 8.87 2.80 12.66
N ASN A 148 7.93 2.18 13.37
CA ASN A 148 6.55 2.03 12.91
C ASN A 148 5.84 3.39 12.77
N GLU A 149 6.00 4.31 13.73
CA GLU A 149 5.35 5.63 13.67
C GLU A 149 5.84 6.49 12.50
N ASP A 150 7.16 6.50 12.26
CA ASP A 150 7.77 7.14 11.09
C ASP A 150 7.27 6.52 9.77
N TRP A 151 7.24 5.19 9.69
CA TRP A 151 6.74 4.49 8.50
C TRP A 151 5.27 4.79 8.19
N ILE A 152 4.38 4.71 9.19
CA ILE A 152 2.96 5.05 9.07
C ILE A 152 2.78 6.49 8.57
N THR A 153 3.58 7.41 9.09
CA THR A 153 3.57 8.82 8.70
C THR A 153 3.98 9.01 7.24
N LYS A 154 4.98 8.27 6.78
CA LYS A 154 5.45 8.30 5.38
C LYS A 154 4.43 7.77 4.39
N ILE A 155 3.85 6.59 4.63
CA ILE A 155 2.88 5.99 3.70
C ILE A 155 1.58 6.82 3.62
N HIS A 156 1.10 7.35 4.75
CA HIS A 156 -0.07 8.24 4.78
C HIS A 156 0.19 9.55 4.04
N ASN A 157 1.35 10.19 4.29
CA ASN A 157 1.70 11.44 3.62
C ASN A 157 1.97 11.25 2.12
N THR A 158 2.42 10.05 1.71
CA THR A 158 2.53 9.66 0.29
C THR A 158 1.15 9.60 -0.36
N GLU A 159 0.16 8.92 0.24
CA GLU A 159 -1.20 8.88 -0.34
C GLU A 159 -1.83 10.29 -0.44
N CYS A 160 -1.68 11.12 0.60
CA CYS A 160 -2.10 12.52 0.58
C CYS A 160 -1.44 13.33 -0.55
N LEU A 161 -0.15 13.10 -0.81
CA LEU A 161 0.61 13.73 -1.90
C LEU A 161 0.06 13.30 -3.26
N ILE A 162 -0.21 12.01 -3.49
CA ILE A 162 -0.71 11.52 -4.78
C ILE A 162 -2.08 12.14 -5.12
N TYR A 163 -3.03 12.17 -4.17
CA TYR A 163 -4.31 12.85 -4.39
C TYR A 163 -4.15 14.36 -4.66
N SER A 164 -3.16 15.00 -4.04
CA SER A 164 -2.82 16.41 -4.30
C SER A 164 -2.24 16.64 -5.70
N LEU A 165 -1.34 15.76 -6.15
CA LEU A 165 -0.71 15.81 -7.48
C LEU A 165 -1.72 15.57 -8.61
N PHE A 166 -2.64 14.62 -8.44
CA PHE A 166 -3.68 14.32 -9.44
C PHE A 166 -4.79 15.38 -9.50
N GLY A 167 -5.12 16.01 -8.36
CA GLY A 167 -6.11 17.08 -8.29
C GLY A 167 -7.49 16.68 -8.82
N LYS A 168 -8.07 17.50 -9.70
CA LYS A 168 -9.41 17.25 -10.29
C LYS A 168 -9.38 16.55 -11.66
N THR A 169 -8.20 16.28 -12.21
CA THR A 169 -8.01 15.68 -13.54
C THR A 169 -6.94 14.58 -13.48
N PRO A 170 -7.22 13.47 -12.77
CA PRO A 170 -6.26 12.40 -12.58
C PRO A 170 -5.96 11.68 -13.92
N PRO A 171 -4.74 11.16 -14.13
CA PRO A 171 -4.39 10.44 -15.37
C PRO A 171 -5.12 9.10 -15.51
N VAL A 172 -5.54 8.51 -14.39
CA VAL A 172 -6.32 7.27 -14.26
C VAL A 172 -7.53 7.48 -13.34
N PRO A 173 -8.57 6.64 -13.38
CA PRO A 173 -9.68 6.72 -12.43
C PRO A 173 -9.18 6.54 -10.99
N VAL A 174 -9.53 7.47 -10.11
CA VAL A 174 -9.26 7.42 -8.65
C VAL A 174 -10.49 7.96 -7.90
N ALA A 175 -10.60 7.66 -6.61
CA ALA A 175 -11.62 8.25 -5.75
C ALA A 175 -11.43 9.79 -5.66
N ILE A 176 -12.51 10.56 -5.70
CA ILE A 176 -12.44 12.00 -5.40
C ILE A 176 -11.95 12.19 -3.96
N CYS A 177 -10.84 12.89 -3.78
CA CYS A 177 -10.36 13.33 -2.47
C CYS A 177 -10.97 14.69 -2.13
N TYR A 178 -11.93 14.71 -1.19
CA TYR A 178 -12.56 15.93 -0.70
C TYR A 178 -11.67 16.69 0.29
N MET A 179 -10.87 15.96 1.07
CA MET A 179 -9.90 16.53 2.01
C MET A 179 -8.79 15.52 2.29
N SER A 180 -7.55 16.01 2.39
CA SER A 180 -6.39 15.28 2.86
C SER A 180 -5.66 16.13 3.91
N GLU A 181 -5.25 15.49 5.01
CA GLU A 181 -4.44 16.11 6.06
C GLU A 181 -3.23 15.23 6.34
N LEU A 182 -2.04 15.85 6.37
CA LEU A 182 -0.79 15.15 6.67
C LEU A 182 -0.73 14.71 8.13
N ARG A 183 -0.13 13.55 8.36
CA ARG A 183 0.25 13.08 9.68
C ARG A 183 1.52 13.81 10.15
N THR A 184 1.51 14.24 11.40
CA THR A 184 2.61 14.93 12.09
C THR A 184 2.60 14.55 13.59
N ASP A 185 3.63 14.94 14.34
CA ASP A 185 3.72 14.78 15.80
C ASP A 185 2.54 15.40 16.59
N HIS A 186 1.70 16.22 15.93
CA HIS A 186 0.58 16.93 16.55
C HIS A 186 -0.79 16.60 15.94
N GLN A 187 -0.82 15.81 14.86
CA GLN A 187 -2.04 15.55 14.08
C GLN A 187 -1.98 14.14 13.47
N ALA A 188 -3.02 13.34 13.70
CA ALA A 188 -3.02 11.93 13.32
C ALA A 188 -2.92 11.68 11.81
N GLY A 189 -3.28 12.67 10.99
CA GLY A 189 -3.50 12.56 9.55
C GLY A 189 -4.87 11.98 9.22
N MET A 190 -5.47 12.38 8.09
CA MET A 190 -6.74 11.82 7.63
C MET A 190 -6.96 12.02 6.12
N LEU A 191 -7.86 11.23 5.56
CA LEU A 191 -8.37 11.35 4.19
C LEU A 191 -9.91 11.25 4.19
N VAL A 192 -10.56 12.14 3.46
CA VAL A 192 -12.00 12.12 3.17
C VAL A 192 -12.17 11.86 1.68
N LEU A 193 -12.58 10.64 1.33
CA LEU A 193 -12.62 10.13 -0.03
C LEU A 193 -14.06 9.80 -0.47
N GLN A 194 -14.29 9.82 -1.78
CA GLN A 194 -15.49 9.25 -2.40
C GLN A 194 -15.65 7.77 -2.07
N ASN A 195 -16.89 7.35 -1.81
CA ASN A 195 -17.22 5.93 -1.77
C ASN A 195 -17.43 5.39 -3.20
N LEU A 196 -16.42 4.71 -3.75
CA LEU A 196 -16.49 4.11 -5.09
C LEU A 196 -17.56 3.01 -5.21
N GLN A 197 -18.07 2.46 -4.10
CA GLN A 197 -19.20 1.50 -4.11
C GLN A 197 -20.51 2.10 -4.66
N GLU A 198 -20.61 3.43 -4.78
CA GLU A 198 -21.78 4.08 -5.41
C GLU A 198 -21.76 3.98 -6.95
N ILE A 199 -20.59 3.76 -7.55
CA ILE A 199 -20.39 3.78 -9.02
C ILE A 199 -19.79 2.48 -9.60
N GLY A 200 -19.39 1.55 -8.73
CA GLY A 200 -18.82 0.26 -9.11
C GLY A 200 -18.76 -0.71 -7.93
N HIS A 201 -17.99 -1.79 -8.08
CA HIS A 201 -17.79 -2.79 -7.04
C HIS A 201 -16.30 -3.07 -6.81
N ALA A 202 -15.96 -3.33 -5.55
CA ALA A 202 -14.66 -3.90 -5.19
C ALA A 202 -14.64 -5.40 -5.52
N TRP A 203 -13.44 -5.96 -5.64
CA TRP A 203 -13.30 -7.37 -5.99
C TRP A 203 -13.66 -8.31 -4.83
N GLU A 204 -14.83 -8.98 -4.90
CA GLU A 204 -15.35 -9.81 -3.80
C GLU A 204 -14.50 -11.05 -3.48
N ASP A 205 -13.76 -11.58 -4.45
CA ASP A 205 -13.06 -12.86 -4.33
C ASP A 205 -11.70 -12.79 -5.04
N VAL A 206 -10.69 -12.28 -4.33
CA VAL A 206 -9.32 -12.08 -4.83
C VAL A 206 -8.64 -13.38 -5.29
N SER A 207 -9.20 -14.53 -4.94
CA SER A 207 -8.73 -15.82 -5.44
C SER A 207 -9.04 -16.01 -6.93
N GLN A 208 -10.05 -15.34 -7.49
CA GLN A 208 -10.42 -15.47 -8.91
C GLN A 208 -9.38 -14.81 -9.83
N GLY A 209 -8.78 -13.68 -9.41
CA GLY A 209 -7.84 -12.95 -10.25
C GLY A 209 -8.49 -12.25 -11.45
N LEU A 210 -7.66 -11.68 -12.33
CA LEU A 210 -8.09 -10.98 -13.54
C LEU A 210 -8.16 -11.92 -14.75
N ASN A 211 -9.20 -11.78 -15.57
CA ASN A 211 -9.21 -12.37 -16.90
C ASN A 211 -8.43 -11.49 -17.91
N LEU A 212 -8.12 -12.04 -19.09
CA LEU A 212 -7.29 -11.37 -20.10
C LEU A 212 -7.87 -10.02 -20.57
N LYS A 213 -9.19 -9.87 -20.67
CA LYS A 213 -9.83 -8.60 -21.05
C LYS A 213 -9.64 -7.54 -19.97
N GLN A 214 -9.87 -7.89 -18.72
CA GLN A 214 -9.66 -6.99 -17.57
C GLN A 214 -8.19 -6.63 -17.40
N LEU A 215 -7.28 -7.58 -17.66
CA LEU A 215 -5.84 -7.37 -17.63
C LEU A 215 -5.40 -6.37 -18.71
N HIS A 216 -5.88 -6.50 -19.95
CA HIS A 216 -5.66 -5.50 -21.00
C HIS A 216 -6.21 -4.12 -20.62
N SER A 217 -7.40 -4.05 -20.01
CA SER A 217 -7.96 -2.78 -19.50
C SER A 217 -7.13 -2.16 -18.37
N MET A 218 -6.51 -2.96 -17.50
CA MET A 218 -5.55 -2.48 -16.49
C MET A 218 -4.25 -1.99 -17.13
N ILE A 219 -3.76 -2.67 -18.17
CA ILE A 219 -2.55 -2.28 -18.90
C ILE A 219 -2.74 -0.94 -19.60
N ASP A 220 -3.90 -0.69 -20.22
CA ASP A 220 -4.21 0.61 -20.84
C ASP A 220 -4.17 1.75 -19.81
N LEU A 221 -4.60 1.49 -18.57
CA LEU A 221 -4.56 2.46 -17.47
C LEU A 221 -3.15 2.67 -16.92
N LEU A 222 -2.35 1.61 -16.78
CA LEU A 222 -0.93 1.71 -16.47
C LEU A 222 -0.19 2.54 -17.52
N CYS A 223 -0.44 2.29 -18.81
CA CYS A 223 0.17 3.06 -19.88
C CYS A 223 -0.19 4.56 -19.81
N ARG A 224 -1.42 4.90 -19.41
CA ARG A 224 -1.84 6.29 -19.16
C ARG A 224 -1.12 6.92 -17.95
N LEU A 225 -0.99 6.20 -16.85
CA LEU A 225 -0.26 6.67 -15.66
C LEU A 225 1.22 6.89 -15.97
N HIS A 226 1.85 5.91 -16.62
CA HIS A 226 3.25 5.96 -17.02
C HIS A 226 3.51 7.11 -17.99
N THR A 227 2.69 7.27 -19.04
CA THR A 227 2.80 8.39 -19.99
C THR A 227 2.68 9.74 -19.27
N TRP A 228 1.65 9.92 -18.43
CA TRP A 228 1.50 11.15 -17.63
C TRP A 228 2.73 11.43 -16.77
N SER A 229 3.35 10.40 -16.18
CA SER A 229 4.55 10.56 -15.36
C SER A 229 5.82 10.87 -16.17
N LEU A 230 5.89 10.47 -17.44
CA LEU A 230 7.00 10.81 -18.34
C LEU A 230 6.85 12.20 -18.96
N GLU A 231 5.61 12.67 -19.14
CA GLU A 231 5.29 13.98 -19.70
C GLU A 231 5.08 15.07 -18.62
N THR A 232 5.30 14.75 -17.33
CA THR A 232 5.21 15.72 -16.22
C THR A 232 6.36 15.58 -15.20
N ASP A 233 7.00 16.70 -14.85
CA ASP A 233 8.15 16.68 -13.92
C ASP A 233 7.77 16.74 -12.43
N SER A 234 6.56 17.22 -12.11
CA SER A 234 6.20 17.72 -10.76
C SER A 234 6.08 16.65 -9.67
N TRP A 235 5.85 15.39 -10.04
CA TRP A 235 5.67 14.29 -9.09
C TRP A 235 7.02 13.76 -8.56
N SER A 236 8.02 13.65 -9.43
CA SER A 236 9.25 12.87 -9.20
C SER A 236 10.15 13.36 -8.05
N ALA A 237 10.07 14.66 -7.74
CA ALA A 237 10.83 15.28 -6.64
C ALA A 237 10.14 15.16 -5.27
N ASN A 238 8.86 14.76 -5.24
CA ASN A 238 8.04 14.74 -4.03
C ASN A 238 7.71 13.31 -3.57
N VAL A 239 7.63 12.34 -4.48
CA VAL A 239 7.38 10.93 -4.14
C VAL A 239 8.66 10.23 -3.65
N PRO A 240 8.55 9.19 -2.81
CA PRO A 240 9.70 8.40 -2.36
C PRO A 240 10.41 7.70 -3.52
N SER A 241 11.71 7.47 -3.41
CA SER A 241 12.43 6.55 -4.30
C SER A 241 12.10 5.08 -4.00
N TYR A 242 12.23 4.19 -4.98
CA TYR A 242 12.15 2.73 -4.78
C TYR A 242 13.07 2.26 -3.64
N LYS A 243 14.25 2.86 -3.51
CA LYS A 243 15.16 2.65 -2.38
C LYS A 243 14.58 3.00 -1.01
N GLU A 244 13.85 4.10 -0.90
CA GLU A 244 13.18 4.49 0.35
C GLU A 244 12.01 3.56 0.65
N TYR A 245 11.22 3.22 -0.37
CA TYR A 245 10.17 2.20 -0.29
C TYR A 245 10.73 0.84 0.20
N LEU A 246 11.78 0.31 -0.43
CA LEU A 246 12.44 -0.94 -0.05
C LEU A 246 12.92 -0.92 1.40
N ARG A 247 13.52 0.20 1.84
CA ARG A 247 13.95 0.37 3.23
C ARG A 247 12.78 0.25 4.19
N TRP A 248 11.66 0.87 3.88
CA TRP A 248 10.45 0.82 4.70
C TRP A 248 9.91 -0.62 4.79
N MET A 249 9.79 -1.30 3.65
CA MET A 249 9.32 -2.69 3.58
C MET A 249 10.28 -3.71 4.26
N THR A 250 11.59 -3.46 4.26
CA THR A 250 12.59 -4.35 4.85
C THR A 250 12.90 -4.09 6.34
N THR A 251 12.20 -3.15 6.99
CA THR A 251 12.41 -2.83 8.42
C THR A 251 11.95 -3.91 9.42
N MET A 252 11.14 -4.89 9.01
CA MET A 252 10.61 -5.89 9.94
C MET A 252 11.71 -6.79 10.56
N PRO A 253 11.58 -7.20 11.84
CA PRO A 253 12.55 -8.09 12.48
C PRO A 253 12.79 -9.38 11.69
N PRO A 254 14.03 -9.70 11.27
CA PRO A 254 14.31 -10.83 10.37
C PRO A 254 13.78 -12.18 10.84
N ASP A 255 13.76 -12.43 12.15
CA ASP A 255 13.25 -13.66 12.74
C ASP A 255 11.72 -13.81 12.61
N THR A 256 10.98 -12.70 12.61
CA THR A 256 9.52 -12.70 12.44
C THR A 256 9.14 -13.05 11.01
N ILE A 257 9.78 -12.40 10.02
CA ILE A 257 9.59 -12.76 8.60
C ILE A 257 9.97 -14.23 8.37
N SER A 258 11.10 -14.68 8.95
CA SER A 258 11.56 -16.07 8.85
C SER A 258 10.52 -17.09 9.32
N GLU A 259 9.82 -16.79 10.42
CA GLU A 259 8.83 -17.68 11.01
C GLU A 259 7.51 -17.70 10.24
N LEU A 260 7.10 -16.56 9.67
CA LEU A 260 5.95 -16.48 8.75
C LEU A 260 6.23 -17.25 7.45
N MET A 261 7.40 -17.05 6.83
CA MET A 261 7.82 -17.79 5.63
C MET A 261 7.92 -19.30 5.87
N LYS A 262 8.37 -19.77 7.05
CA LYS A 262 8.36 -21.21 7.40
C LYS A 262 6.95 -21.79 7.40
N LYS A 263 6.00 -21.09 8.05
CA LYS A 263 4.59 -21.52 8.11
C LYS A 263 3.93 -21.54 6.74
N LEU A 264 4.22 -20.54 5.92
CA LEU A 264 3.76 -20.50 4.54
C LEU A 264 4.39 -21.61 3.70
N SER A 265 5.70 -21.84 3.78
CA SER A 265 6.40 -22.93 3.07
C SER A 265 5.82 -24.31 3.41
N VAL A 266 5.53 -24.60 4.69
CA VAL A 266 4.81 -25.82 5.10
C VAL A 266 3.39 -25.89 4.51
N THR A 267 2.71 -24.76 4.39
CA THR A 267 1.36 -24.68 3.83
C THR A 267 1.36 -24.93 2.32
N LEU A 268 2.30 -24.32 1.57
CA LEU A 268 2.49 -24.55 0.14
C LEU A 268 2.90 -25.99 -0.13
N GLN A 269 3.89 -26.52 0.61
CA GLN A 269 4.33 -27.91 0.50
C GLN A 269 3.19 -28.92 0.70
N ARG A 270 2.20 -28.60 1.55
CA ARG A 270 1.01 -29.42 1.80
C ARG A 270 -0.06 -29.30 0.71
N ILE A 271 -0.24 -28.12 0.11
CA ILE A 271 -1.33 -27.84 -0.85
C ILE A 271 -0.89 -28.10 -2.29
N THR A 272 0.30 -27.64 -2.67
CA THR A 272 0.80 -27.62 -4.06
C THR A 272 1.94 -28.62 -4.29
N GLY A 273 2.60 -29.06 -3.20
CA GLY A 273 3.83 -29.86 -3.29
C GLY A 273 5.10 -29.02 -3.42
N THR A 274 4.99 -27.70 -3.49
CA THR A 274 6.11 -26.77 -3.71
C THR A 274 6.90 -26.52 -2.43
N SER A 275 8.23 -26.68 -2.52
CA SER A 275 9.16 -26.38 -1.43
C SER A 275 9.78 -25.00 -1.64
N VAL A 276 9.54 -24.06 -0.70
CA VAL A 276 10.10 -22.71 -0.76
C VAL A 276 11.43 -22.65 -0.02
N ASP A 277 12.49 -22.24 -0.73
CA ASP A 277 13.81 -21.96 -0.18
C ASP A 277 13.81 -20.56 0.45
N ILE A 278 13.71 -20.54 1.78
CA ILE A 278 13.69 -19.31 2.58
C ILE A 278 15.03 -18.57 2.52
N GLY A 279 16.15 -19.26 2.26
CA GLY A 279 17.45 -18.64 2.06
C GLY A 279 17.51 -17.86 0.74
N LEU A 280 16.97 -18.46 -0.33
CA LEU A 280 16.82 -17.81 -1.63
C LEU A 280 15.92 -16.57 -1.55
N VAL A 281 14.71 -16.72 -0.99
CA VAL A 281 13.74 -15.61 -0.84
C VAL A 281 14.41 -14.43 -0.12
N LYS A 282 14.97 -14.66 1.07
CA LYS A 282 15.66 -13.63 1.87
C LYS A 282 16.80 -12.92 1.13
N ARG A 283 17.55 -13.65 0.30
CA ARG A 283 18.66 -13.09 -0.46
C ARG A 283 18.14 -12.11 -1.51
N LEU A 284 17.14 -12.54 -2.28
CA LEU A 284 16.56 -11.77 -3.38
C LEU A 284 15.71 -10.58 -2.91
N THR A 285 15.07 -10.68 -1.74
CA THR A 285 14.29 -9.57 -1.14
C THR A 285 15.10 -8.70 -0.18
N SER A 286 16.44 -8.86 -0.11
CA SER A 286 17.28 -8.00 0.71
C SER A 286 17.45 -6.63 0.06
N GLU A 287 17.47 -5.54 0.86
CA GLU A 287 17.73 -4.17 0.34
C GLU A 287 18.97 -4.15 -0.56
N HIS A 288 20.04 -4.86 -0.17
CA HIS A 288 21.27 -4.91 -0.95
C HIS A 288 21.09 -5.53 -2.34
N PHE A 289 20.37 -6.65 -2.45
CA PHE A 289 20.12 -7.30 -3.73
C PHE A 289 19.16 -6.50 -4.60
N ALA A 290 18.03 -6.05 -4.04
CA ALA A 290 17.03 -5.30 -4.78
C ALA A 290 17.57 -3.97 -5.31
N LEU A 291 18.43 -3.27 -4.55
CA LEU A 291 19.13 -2.07 -5.03
C LEU A 291 20.20 -2.36 -6.08
N ALA A 292 20.86 -3.53 -6.02
CA ALA A 292 21.82 -3.93 -7.04
C ALA A 292 21.13 -4.25 -8.36
N GLU A 293 19.97 -4.91 -8.32
CA GLU A 293 19.15 -5.19 -9.51
C GLU A 293 18.46 -3.93 -10.06
N GLU A 294 17.98 -3.01 -9.20
CA GLU A 294 17.53 -1.66 -9.62
C GLU A 294 18.62 -0.98 -10.45
N GLN A 295 19.84 -0.89 -9.90
CA GLN A 295 20.98 -0.26 -10.58
C GLN A 295 21.39 -0.97 -11.89
N LEU A 296 21.11 -2.27 -12.04
CA LEU A 296 21.35 -3.03 -13.27
C LEU A 296 20.23 -2.91 -14.31
N CYS A 297 19.03 -2.48 -13.90
CA CYS A 297 17.88 -2.22 -14.78
C CYS A 297 17.77 -0.73 -15.17
N ASP A 298 18.28 0.17 -14.33
CA ASP A 298 18.22 1.64 -14.41
C ASP A 298 18.71 2.23 -15.75
N GLU A 299 19.64 1.56 -16.46
CA GLU A 299 20.23 2.10 -17.69
C GLU A 299 19.28 2.11 -18.91
N LYS A 300 18.08 1.48 -18.84
CA LYS A 300 17.21 1.28 -20.02
C LYS A 300 15.70 1.39 -19.80
N LEU A 301 15.19 1.30 -18.58
CA LEU A 301 13.74 1.40 -18.35
C LEU A 301 13.34 2.84 -18.01
N PRO A 302 12.21 3.34 -18.53
CA PRO A 302 11.67 4.62 -18.12
C PRO A 302 11.28 4.57 -16.63
N ILE A 303 11.71 5.60 -15.91
CA ILE A 303 11.36 5.84 -14.51
C ILE A 303 10.01 6.57 -14.47
N VAL A 304 9.06 6.00 -13.74
CA VAL A 304 7.65 6.42 -13.74
C VAL A 304 7.08 6.52 -12.33
N LEU A 305 5.89 7.10 -12.22
CA LEU A 305 5.10 7.00 -10.99
C LEU A 305 4.50 5.60 -10.90
N VAL A 306 4.93 4.85 -9.89
CA VAL A 306 4.46 3.50 -9.55
C VAL A 306 3.45 3.59 -8.40
N HIS A 307 2.36 2.82 -8.46
CA HIS A 307 1.35 2.67 -7.41
C HIS A 307 1.87 1.84 -6.23
N GLY A 308 2.60 0.76 -6.51
CA GLY A 308 3.33 -0.05 -5.54
C GLY A 308 2.52 -1.17 -4.88
N ASP A 309 1.19 -1.00 -4.77
CA ASP A 309 0.24 -2.02 -4.27
C ASP A 309 -0.90 -2.29 -5.27
N LEU A 310 -0.59 -2.50 -6.56
CA LEU A 310 -1.62 -2.60 -7.60
C LEU A 310 -2.15 -4.03 -7.79
N TRP A 311 -3.08 -4.44 -6.93
CA TRP A 311 -3.79 -5.71 -7.01
C TRP A 311 -5.32 -5.55 -6.89
N VAL A 312 -6.08 -6.60 -7.20
CA VAL A 312 -7.55 -6.54 -7.39
C VAL A 312 -8.33 -5.96 -6.20
N ASN A 313 -7.79 -6.05 -4.99
CA ASN A 313 -8.43 -5.46 -3.80
C ASN A 313 -8.47 -3.92 -3.83
N ASN A 314 -7.54 -3.30 -4.55
CA ASN A 314 -7.37 -1.85 -4.63
C ASN A 314 -7.98 -1.26 -5.92
N ILE A 315 -8.70 -2.09 -6.70
CA ILE A 315 -9.28 -1.74 -8.00
C ILE A 315 -10.80 -1.92 -7.93
N PHE A 316 -11.55 -0.87 -8.29
CA PHE A 316 -12.99 -0.90 -8.42
C PHE A 316 -13.39 -0.99 -9.89
N PHE A 317 -14.23 -1.97 -10.22
CA PHE A 317 -14.76 -2.18 -11.57
C PHE A 317 -16.18 -1.62 -11.70
N ASP A 318 -16.57 -1.26 -12.92
CA ASP A 318 -17.93 -0.80 -13.20
C ASP A 318 -18.97 -1.91 -12.97
N ASN A 319 -20.24 -1.52 -12.83
CA ASN A 319 -21.34 -2.46 -12.69
C ASN A 319 -21.90 -2.91 -14.06
N SER A 320 -21.08 -2.90 -15.12
CA SER A 320 -21.50 -3.35 -16.45
C SER A 320 -21.57 -4.88 -16.53
N ALA A 321 -22.25 -5.39 -17.57
CA ALA A 321 -22.37 -6.83 -17.78
C ALA A 321 -21.05 -7.54 -18.14
N ASP A 322 -19.98 -6.79 -18.48
CA ASP A 322 -18.67 -7.36 -18.76
C ASP A 322 -17.62 -7.10 -17.67
N GLY A 323 -17.92 -6.22 -16.70
CA GLY A 323 -17.10 -5.94 -15.52
C GLY A 323 -15.65 -5.62 -15.83
N SER A 324 -15.37 -4.97 -16.97
CA SER A 324 -13.99 -4.75 -17.44
C SER A 324 -13.48 -3.32 -17.33
N SER A 325 -14.35 -2.31 -17.29
CA SER A 325 -13.92 -0.94 -17.06
C SER A 325 -13.62 -0.70 -15.58
N VAL A 326 -12.51 -0.03 -15.29
CA VAL A 326 -12.16 0.43 -13.94
C VAL A 326 -12.81 1.79 -13.67
N VAL A 327 -13.46 1.94 -12.52
CA VAL A 327 -14.05 3.21 -12.05
C VAL A 327 -13.21 3.91 -10.98
N GLY A 328 -12.24 3.21 -10.36
CA GLY A 328 -11.28 3.83 -9.46
C GLY A 328 -10.19 2.89 -8.97
N ILE A 329 -8.98 3.43 -8.82
CA ILE A 329 -7.83 2.83 -8.14
C ILE A 329 -7.61 3.58 -6.82
N ILE A 330 -7.41 2.84 -5.73
CA ILE A 330 -7.25 3.38 -4.36
C ILE A 330 -6.00 2.84 -3.67
N ASP A 331 -5.70 3.40 -2.50
CA ASP A 331 -4.61 2.97 -1.60
C ASP A 331 -3.19 3.22 -2.12
N TRP A 332 -2.98 4.44 -2.66
CA TRP A 332 -1.72 4.99 -3.17
C TRP A 332 -0.64 5.23 -2.10
N GLN A 333 -0.73 4.56 -0.93
CA GLN A 333 0.15 4.74 0.22
C GLN A 333 1.57 4.20 0.00
N LEU A 334 1.74 3.26 -0.93
CA LEU A 334 3.03 2.68 -1.33
C LEU A 334 3.56 3.27 -2.64
N ALA A 335 2.97 4.37 -3.13
CA ALA A 335 3.38 4.99 -4.38
C ALA A 335 4.81 5.53 -4.32
N HIS A 336 5.59 5.31 -5.37
CA HIS A 336 7.01 5.66 -5.39
C HIS A 336 7.50 5.90 -6.83
N ARG A 337 8.72 6.45 -6.93
CA ARG A 337 9.49 6.52 -8.15
C ARG A 337 10.15 5.16 -8.39
N GLY A 338 9.66 4.42 -9.38
CA GLY A 338 10.14 3.08 -9.74
C GLY A 338 10.17 2.87 -11.26
N THR A 339 10.31 1.61 -11.68
CA THR A 339 10.34 1.26 -13.11
C THR A 339 8.94 1.02 -13.65
N CYS A 340 8.76 1.21 -14.97
CA CYS A 340 7.49 0.95 -15.64
C CYS A 340 7.03 -0.53 -15.64
N LEU A 341 7.86 -1.44 -15.11
CA LEU A 341 7.52 -2.84 -14.91
C LEU A 341 6.99 -3.15 -13.51
N ASP A 342 7.17 -2.27 -12.54
CA ASP A 342 6.95 -2.61 -11.13
C ASP A 342 5.49 -2.96 -10.85
N ASP A 343 4.55 -2.09 -11.23
CA ASP A 343 3.11 -2.36 -11.14
C ASP A 343 2.64 -3.44 -12.13
N LEU A 344 3.21 -3.50 -13.34
CA LEU A 344 2.82 -4.49 -14.35
C LEU A 344 3.12 -5.91 -13.85
N VAL A 345 4.32 -6.12 -13.34
CA VAL A 345 4.74 -7.40 -12.76
C VAL A 345 3.97 -7.69 -11.47
N HIS A 346 3.79 -6.71 -10.59
CA HIS A 346 3.00 -6.89 -9.37
C HIS A 346 1.57 -7.35 -9.72
N LEU A 347 0.92 -6.73 -10.72
CA LEU A 347 -0.38 -7.12 -11.23
C LEU A 347 -0.39 -8.58 -11.73
N MET A 348 0.63 -8.98 -12.50
CA MET A 348 0.80 -10.34 -13.04
C MET A 348 1.06 -11.42 -11.96
N VAL A 349 1.78 -11.07 -10.90
CA VAL A 349 2.14 -11.98 -9.81
C VAL A 349 0.94 -12.21 -8.88
N TRP A 350 0.27 -11.13 -8.46
CA TRP A 350 -0.83 -11.20 -7.48
C TRP A 350 -2.15 -11.67 -8.06
N ASN A 351 -2.44 -11.33 -9.32
CA ASN A 351 -3.81 -11.37 -9.85
C ASN A 351 -3.99 -12.30 -11.04
N VAL A 352 -2.92 -12.84 -11.64
CA VAL A 352 -3.04 -13.70 -12.82
C VAL A 352 -2.66 -15.14 -12.45
N ASP A 353 -3.48 -16.10 -12.83
CA ASP A 353 -3.17 -17.51 -12.65
C ASP A 353 -2.01 -17.98 -13.55
N ALA A 354 -1.48 -19.16 -13.27
CA ALA A 354 -0.30 -19.66 -13.97
C ALA A 354 -0.58 -20.07 -15.42
N GLU A 355 -1.80 -20.48 -15.76
CA GLU A 355 -2.16 -20.90 -17.12
C GLU A 355 -2.28 -19.68 -18.03
N LEU A 356 -3.02 -18.65 -17.60
CA LEU A 356 -3.16 -17.40 -18.32
C LEU A 356 -1.80 -16.70 -18.44
N ARG A 357 -1.06 -16.55 -17.33
CA ARG A 357 0.27 -15.90 -17.35
C ARG A 357 1.22 -16.57 -18.33
N ARG A 358 1.41 -17.89 -18.24
CA ARG A 358 2.36 -18.62 -19.11
C ARG A 358 1.92 -18.66 -20.58
N SER A 359 0.61 -18.59 -20.86
CA SER A 359 0.08 -18.64 -22.23
C SER A 359 0.03 -17.28 -22.93
N HIS A 360 -0.11 -16.19 -22.17
CA HIS A 360 -0.34 -14.84 -22.71
C HIS A 360 0.75 -13.82 -22.37
N GLN A 361 1.81 -14.17 -21.62
CA GLN A 361 2.87 -13.21 -21.23
C GLN A 361 3.43 -12.40 -22.41
N ASP A 362 3.70 -13.04 -23.55
CA ASP A 362 4.19 -12.33 -24.74
C ASP A 362 3.16 -11.35 -25.31
N GLU A 363 1.89 -11.74 -25.43
CA GLU A 363 0.77 -10.89 -25.87
C GLU A 363 0.57 -9.69 -24.93
N ILE A 364 0.67 -9.91 -23.62
CA ILE A 364 0.52 -8.91 -22.57
C ILE A 364 1.64 -7.86 -22.66
N LEU A 365 2.88 -8.29 -22.86
CA LEU A 365 4.05 -7.40 -22.99
C LEU A 365 4.06 -6.66 -24.33
N GLU A 366 3.58 -7.30 -25.40
CA GLU A 366 3.38 -6.67 -26.71
C GLU A 366 2.28 -5.60 -26.64
N HIS A 367 1.12 -5.90 -26.03
CA HIS A 367 0.05 -4.91 -25.84
C HIS A 367 0.49 -3.72 -24.99
N TYR A 368 1.24 -3.96 -23.90
CA TYR A 368 1.84 -2.88 -23.11
C TYR A 368 2.80 -2.02 -23.95
N PHE A 369 3.72 -2.65 -24.68
CA PHE A 369 4.72 -1.95 -25.50
C PHE A 369 4.08 -1.12 -26.62
N ASP A 370 3.11 -1.70 -27.35
CA ASP A 370 2.38 -1.03 -28.42
C ASP A 370 1.47 0.09 -27.88
N THR A 371 1.01 0.00 -26.64
CA THR A 371 0.18 1.05 -26.00
C THR A 371 1.04 2.20 -25.49
N MET A 372 2.15 1.93 -24.82
CA MET A 372 3.15 2.94 -24.46
C MET A 372 3.67 3.69 -25.71
N SER A 373 4.00 2.96 -26.78
CA SER A 373 4.49 3.53 -28.04
C SER A 373 3.47 4.39 -28.79
N ARG A 374 2.18 4.33 -28.41
CA ARG A 374 1.11 5.18 -28.96
C ARG A 374 0.80 6.40 -28.11
N PHE A 375 1.15 6.38 -26.82
CA PHE A 375 0.83 7.46 -25.87
C PHE A 375 2.03 8.37 -25.61
N VAL A 376 3.25 7.82 -25.53
CA VAL A 376 4.47 8.59 -25.28
C VAL A 376 4.92 9.31 -26.55
N SER A 377 5.12 10.63 -26.45
CA SER A 377 5.56 11.46 -27.58
C SER A 377 7.09 11.61 -27.69
N ASP A 378 7.74 12.02 -26.59
CA ASP A 378 9.12 12.54 -26.61
C ASP A 378 10.13 11.69 -25.79
N THR A 379 9.72 10.55 -25.23
CA THR A 379 10.62 9.65 -24.47
C THR A 379 10.99 8.41 -25.29
N GLU A 380 12.28 8.09 -25.37
CA GLU A 380 12.76 6.85 -25.99
C GLU A 380 12.39 5.65 -25.11
N LEU A 381 11.64 4.69 -25.67
CA LEU A 381 11.25 3.46 -24.99
C LEU A 381 12.28 2.34 -25.24
N PRO A 382 12.52 1.44 -24.26
CA PRO A 382 13.32 0.23 -24.46
C PRO A 382 12.70 -0.63 -25.56
N SER A 383 13.52 -1.37 -26.30
CA SER A 383 12.96 -2.30 -27.30
C SER A 383 12.11 -3.39 -26.63
N LEU A 384 11.13 -3.94 -27.35
CA LEU A 384 10.29 -5.03 -26.85
C LEU A 384 11.11 -6.19 -26.24
N GLN A 385 12.26 -6.53 -26.84
CA GLN A 385 13.15 -7.56 -26.27
C GLN A 385 13.75 -7.12 -24.94
N GLN A 386 14.22 -5.87 -24.82
CA GLN A 386 14.76 -5.34 -23.57
C GLN A 386 13.68 -5.30 -22.47
N LEU A 387 12.44 -4.95 -22.84
CA LEU A 387 11.29 -5.00 -21.93
C LEU A 387 10.98 -6.44 -21.47
N LYS A 388 10.97 -7.41 -22.39
CA LYS A 388 10.77 -8.84 -22.06
C LYS A 388 11.89 -9.40 -21.18
N ASP A 389 13.15 -9.06 -21.47
CA ASP A 389 14.31 -9.48 -20.69
C ASP A 389 14.26 -8.92 -19.26
N ALA A 390 13.91 -7.63 -19.11
CA ALA A 390 13.76 -6.99 -17.81
C ALA A 390 12.53 -7.51 -17.04
N TYR A 391 11.39 -7.72 -17.71
CA TYR A 391 10.19 -8.29 -17.09
C TYR A 391 10.49 -9.61 -16.38
N ASN A 392 11.24 -10.52 -17.01
CA ASN A 392 11.55 -11.81 -16.39
C ASN A 392 12.39 -11.68 -15.10
N LYS A 393 13.30 -10.69 -15.02
CA LYS A 393 14.05 -10.37 -13.80
C LYS A 393 13.16 -9.77 -12.73
N THR A 394 12.41 -8.73 -13.06
CA THR A 394 11.50 -8.06 -12.13
C THR A 394 10.44 -9.05 -11.62
N PHE A 395 9.95 -9.94 -12.47
CA PHE A 395 9.05 -11.04 -12.09
C PHE A 395 9.71 -12.00 -11.09
N ALA A 396 10.96 -12.41 -11.32
CA ALA A 396 11.66 -13.28 -10.40
C ALA A 396 11.86 -12.65 -9.00
N ILE A 397 12.05 -11.33 -8.92
CA ILE A 397 12.18 -10.58 -7.66
C ILE A 397 10.81 -10.38 -6.99
N GLN A 398 9.81 -9.90 -7.72
CA GLN A 398 8.45 -9.67 -7.22
C GLN A 398 7.76 -10.96 -6.75
N ALA A 399 8.02 -12.10 -7.39
CA ALA A 399 7.55 -13.39 -6.92
C ALA A 399 8.11 -13.77 -5.52
N MET A 400 9.31 -13.30 -5.17
CA MET A 400 9.91 -13.51 -3.84
C MET A 400 9.32 -12.55 -2.80
N PHE A 401 9.03 -11.29 -3.18
CA PHE A 401 8.27 -10.39 -2.32
C PHE A 401 6.86 -10.93 -2.06
N PHE A 402 6.16 -11.47 -3.06
CA PHE A 402 4.84 -12.08 -2.88
C PHE A 402 4.85 -13.26 -1.88
N VAL A 403 5.95 -14.03 -1.78
CA VAL A 403 6.11 -15.03 -0.71
C VAL A 403 6.12 -14.37 0.69
N ILE A 404 6.79 -13.23 0.84
CA ILE A 404 6.84 -12.50 2.12
C ILE A 404 5.48 -11.88 2.42
N ASP A 405 4.93 -11.10 1.48
CA ASP A 405 3.71 -10.32 1.69
C ASP A 405 2.52 -11.23 1.98
N PHE A 406 2.34 -12.30 1.19
CA PHE A 406 1.28 -13.27 1.43
C PHE A 406 1.45 -13.99 2.79
N SER A 407 2.69 -14.21 3.26
CA SER A 407 2.94 -14.77 4.59
C SER A 407 2.47 -13.85 5.74
N CYS A 408 2.40 -12.54 5.49
CA CYS A 408 1.90 -11.55 6.42
C CYS A 408 0.36 -11.43 6.38
N ILE A 409 -0.25 -11.44 5.20
CA ILE A 409 -1.66 -11.02 5.02
C ILE A 409 -2.68 -12.14 4.68
N VAL A 410 -2.24 -13.40 4.50
CA VAL A 410 -3.15 -14.53 4.15
C VAL A 410 -4.40 -14.65 5.05
N ASN A 411 -4.27 -14.38 6.36
CA ASN A 411 -5.38 -14.47 7.32
C ASN A 411 -6.30 -13.24 7.32
N GLU A 412 -5.90 -12.14 6.70
CA GLU A 412 -6.71 -10.92 6.54
C GLU A 412 -7.48 -10.95 5.22
N ILE A 413 -6.91 -11.60 4.20
CA ILE A 413 -7.51 -11.77 2.86
C ILE A 413 -8.61 -12.83 2.85
N VAL A 414 -8.42 -13.95 3.55
CA VAL A 414 -9.38 -15.07 3.52
C VAL A 414 -10.11 -15.15 4.85
N ASP A 415 -11.41 -14.85 4.85
CA ASP A 415 -12.28 -15.10 6.00
C ASP A 415 -12.35 -16.60 6.30
N ALA A 416 -11.69 -17.03 7.38
CA ALA A 416 -11.65 -18.42 7.81
C ALA A 416 -13.02 -19.01 8.20
N ALA A 417 -14.04 -18.18 8.45
CA ALA A 417 -15.42 -18.62 8.67
C ALA A 417 -16.20 -18.88 7.35
N SER A 418 -15.68 -18.41 6.21
CA SER A 418 -16.30 -18.60 4.90
C SER A 418 -16.29 -20.06 4.46
N LYS A 419 -17.42 -20.53 3.92
CA LYS A 419 -17.51 -21.85 3.25
C LYS A 419 -16.61 -21.97 2.01
N LYS A 420 -16.09 -20.86 1.49
CA LYS A 420 -15.15 -20.82 0.37
C LYS A 420 -13.68 -20.79 0.82
N ALA A 421 -13.38 -20.59 2.11
CA ALA A 421 -12.05 -20.26 2.61
C ALA A 421 -10.95 -21.25 2.17
N GLU A 422 -11.22 -22.55 2.26
CA GLU A 422 -10.27 -23.59 1.84
C GLU A 422 -9.96 -23.52 0.34
N LYS A 423 -11.00 -23.35 -0.51
CA LYS A 423 -10.82 -23.19 -1.95
C LYS A 423 -10.06 -21.91 -2.29
N GLN A 424 -10.41 -20.78 -1.67
CA GLN A 424 -9.74 -19.49 -1.90
C GLN A 424 -8.26 -19.55 -1.50
N THR A 425 -7.98 -20.10 -0.31
CA THR A 425 -6.60 -20.33 0.17
C THR A 425 -5.83 -21.23 -0.79
N ALA A 426 -6.42 -22.33 -1.24
CA ALA A 426 -5.77 -23.25 -2.19
C ALA A 426 -5.48 -22.59 -3.54
N THR A 427 -6.42 -21.81 -4.09
CA THR A 427 -6.24 -21.11 -5.36
C THR A 427 -5.13 -20.06 -5.29
N ILE A 428 -5.07 -19.26 -4.22
CA ILE A 428 -3.99 -18.27 -4.04
C ILE A 428 -2.64 -18.97 -3.76
N ALA A 429 -2.64 -20.05 -2.98
CA ALA A 429 -1.46 -20.89 -2.77
C ALA A 429 -0.90 -21.45 -4.09
N TRP A 430 -1.75 -21.94 -5.00
CA TRP A 430 -1.34 -22.39 -6.34
C TRP A 430 -0.80 -21.25 -7.20
N ARG A 431 -1.39 -20.04 -7.15
CA ARG A 431 -0.87 -18.85 -7.85
C ARG A 431 0.53 -18.49 -7.38
N LEU A 432 0.72 -18.38 -6.06
CA LEU A 432 2.00 -18.06 -5.42
C LEU A 432 3.06 -19.13 -5.71
N ALA A 433 2.73 -20.40 -5.48
CA ALA A 433 3.63 -21.53 -5.75
C ALA A 433 4.12 -21.54 -7.20
N SER A 434 3.21 -21.36 -8.15
CA SER A 434 3.55 -21.33 -9.58
C SER A 434 4.44 -20.14 -9.93
N ALA A 435 4.17 -18.94 -9.37
CA ALA A 435 5.00 -17.75 -9.59
C ALA A 435 6.41 -17.93 -9.00
N TYR A 436 6.52 -18.52 -7.81
CA TYR A 436 7.81 -18.88 -7.20
C TYR A 436 8.57 -19.92 -8.04
N GLU A 437 7.89 -20.94 -8.57
CA GLU A 437 8.50 -21.96 -9.44
C GLU A 437 8.98 -21.36 -10.78
N ASP A 438 8.18 -20.50 -11.41
CA ASP A 438 8.54 -19.75 -12.62
C ASP A 438 9.81 -18.91 -12.37
N ALA A 439 9.85 -18.18 -11.25
CA ALA A 439 11.00 -17.38 -10.82
C ALA A 439 12.26 -18.24 -10.58
N VAL A 440 12.13 -19.35 -9.85
CA VAL A 440 13.26 -20.28 -9.61
C VAL A 440 13.77 -20.91 -10.91
N GLN A 441 12.89 -21.22 -11.87
CA GLN A 441 13.29 -21.71 -13.18
C GLN A 441 14.07 -20.64 -13.97
N TYR A 442 13.60 -19.39 -13.96
CA TYR A 442 14.32 -18.27 -14.59
C TYR A 442 15.72 -18.11 -14.00
N LEU A 443 15.83 -18.05 -12.66
CA LEU A 443 17.10 -17.86 -11.96
C LEU A 443 18.09 -19.01 -12.20
N ARG A 444 17.60 -20.26 -12.32
CA ARG A 444 18.42 -21.43 -12.71
C ARG A 444 18.97 -21.32 -14.13
N GLY A 445 18.20 -20.77 -15.07
CA GLY A 445 18.61 -20.61 -16.46
C GLY A 445 19.69 -19.55 -16.69
N HIS A 446 19.96 -18.70 -15.70
CA HIS A 446 20.85 -17.54 -15.80
C HIS A 446 21.98 -17.56 -14.74
N ASP A 447 22.20 -18.68 -14.06
CA ASP A 447 23.19 -18.86 -12.98
C ASP A 447 23.04 -17.90 -11.77
N LEU A 448 21.89 -17.23 -11.62
CA LEU A 448 21.58 -16.27 -10.55
C LEU A 448 21.21 -16.93 -9.20
N LEU A 449 21.35 -18.26 -9.09
CA LEU A 449 21.12 -19.00 -7.85
C LEU A 449 22.35 -19.17 -6.96
N VAL A 450 23.56 -18.95 -7.47
CA VAL A 450 24.83 -19.23 -6.78
C VAL A 450 25.17 -18.12 -5.79
#